data_AF-A0A959N3Z8-F1
#
_entry.id   AF-A0A959N3Z8-F1
#
_cell.length_a   1.000
_cell.length_b   1.000
_cell.length_c   1.000
_cell.angle_alpha   90.00
_cell.angle_beta   90.00
_cell.angle_gamma   90.00
#
_symmetry.space_group_name_H-M   'P 1'
#
loop_
_entity.id
_entity.type
_entity.pdbx_description
1 polymer ?
#
loop_
_entity_poly.entity_id
_entity_poly.type
_entity_poly.pdbx_seq_one_letter_code
_entity_poly.pdbx_strand_id
1 'polypeptide(L)'
;MKRKLLLLLFVLPFSILYSQPVTQFAVIGDYGKSGTNELNVSNLVKSWNPDYVITLGDNNYESGQASTIDINIGQYYHEFIYPYTGSYGAGDTVNRFFPSLGNHDWVATNAQPYLDYFTLPGNERYYDFVKGNIHFFSIDSDSHEPDGRDSSSVQAQWLKAALAASNSRYNIVYFHHPPYSSSSVHGSEVIMQWPFKEWGADLVMAGHDHTYERLVKDGLVYLVNGLGGKSIYAFGTPIPESVLRYNNNYGAMQVKSYHDSLVVKFITVTPSVRDYFILQPEKKLLDLTVLVEGMYDTLSANTVSDTVKVYLRNASSPYEIIDSAKSKLSTSGNGTLEFSNASNATPYYIVVKHRNSIETWSAAGNSFLINNMSYDFTNSFSQAFGNNIIHKGSEYCIYSGDQNQDGVIDLDDLVNVSNDANDFLVGYNNSDLNGDSVVELSDVLICNNNSSKFVIKIVP
;
A
#
# COMPACT_ATOMS: atom_id res chain seq x y z
N MET A 1 29.21 -48.56 34.69
CA MET A 1 29.56 -47.20 34.24
C MET A 1 28.69 -46.86 33.02
N LYS A 2 27.49 -46.28 33.23
CA LYS A 2 26.52 -45.99 32.15
C LYS A 2 26.91 -44.66 31.50
N ARG A 3 27.33 -44.68 30.23
CA ARG A 3 27.60 -43.46 29.43
C ARG A 3 26.27 -42.78 29.10
N LYS A 4 26.08 -41.56 29.62
CA LYS A 4 24.97 -40.67 29.25
C LYS A 4 25.23 -40.16 27.83
N LEU A 5 24.27 -40.40 26.94
CA LEU A 5 24.20 -39.79 25.61
C LEU A 5 23.77 -38.34 25.81
N LEU A 6 24.67 -37.39 25.51
CA LEU A 6 24.38 -35.95 25.57
C LEU A 6 23.71 -35.57 24.25
N LEU A 7 22.39 -35.36 24.27
CA LEU A 7 21.63 -34.84 23.14
C LEU A 7 21.92 -33.33 23.04
N LEU A 8 22.77 -32.91 22.10
CA LEU A 8 22.91 -31.49 21.75
C LEU A 8 21.63 -31.06 21.01
N LEU A 9 20.73 -30.37 21.70
CA LEU A 9 19.71 -29.56 21.03
C LEU A 9 20.42 -28.35 20.41
N PHE A 10 20.53 -28.32 19.08
CA PHE A 10 20.78 -27.10 18.35
C PHE A 10 19.53 -26.23 18.44
N VAL A 11 19.55 -25.24 19.32
CA VAL A 11 18.61 -24.12 19.27
C VAL A 11 19.02 -23.28 18.05
N LEU A 12 18.33 -23.47 16.93
CA LEU A 12 18.42 -22.56 15.79
C LEU A 12 18.03 -21.16 16.27
N PRO A 13 18.82 -20.11 15.97
CA PRO A 13 18.41 -18.76 16.29
C PRO A 13 17.13 -18.46 15.51
N PHE A 14 16.18 -17.84 16.19
CA PHE A 14 14.95 -17.31 15.62
C PHE A 14 15.31 -16.37 14.46
N SER A 15 15.33 -16.87 13.23
CA SER A 15 15.48 -16.06 12.04
C SER A 15 14.20 -15.25 11.90
N ILE A 16 14.27 -13.96 12.23
CA ILE A 16 13.29 -12.98 11.75
C ILE A 16 13.28 -13.15 10.23
N LEU A 17 12.21 -13.71 9.69
CA LEU A 17 11.96 -13.67 8.25
C LEU A 17 11.83 -12.20 7.88
N TYR A 18 12.91 -11.58 7.41
CA TYR A 18 12.79 -10.35 6.66
C TYR A 18 12.01 -10.71 5.41
N SER A 19 10.80 -10.15 5.26
CA SER A 19 10.06 -10.33 4.01
C SER A 19 10.94 -9.81 2.87
N GLN A 20 10.99 -10.55 1.77
CA GLN A 20 11.64 -10.07 0.57
C GLN A 20 10.78 -8.93 0.00
N PRO A 21 11.39 -7.84 -0.50
CA PRO A 21 10.62 -6.79 -1.16
C PRO A 21 9.91 -7.37 -2.40
N VAL A 22 8.70 -6.88 -2.68
CA VAL A 22 7.96 -7.16 -3.92
C VAL A 22 8.74 -6.63 -5.12
N THR A 23 9.36 -5.46 -4.97
CA THR A 23 10.30 -4.90 -5.94
C THR A 23 11.20 -3.86 -5.29
N GLN A 24 12.37 -3.60 -5.89
CA GLN A 24 13.28 -2.53 -5.51
C GLN A 24 13.69 -1.71 -6.74
N PHE A 25 13.62 -0.40 -6.65
CA PHE A 25 14.03 0.50 -7.74
C PHE A 25 14.88 1.66 -7.24
N ALA A 26 15.60 2.27 -8.16
CA ALA A 26 16.36 3.49 -7.92
C ALA A 26 15.66 4.70 -8.57
N VAL A 27 15.87 5.87 -7.97
CA VAL A 27 15.39 7.16 -8.49
C VAL A 27 16.55 8.13 -8.58
N ILE A 28 16.73 8.71 -9.76
CA ILE A 28 17.76 9.71 -10.06
C ILE A 28 17.12 10.90 -10.79
N GLY A 29 17.64 12.11 -10.61
CA GLY A 29 17.22 13.30 -11.35
C GLY A 29 18.44 14.16 -11.65
N ASP A 30 18.38 14.94 -12.72
CA ASP A 30 19.42 15.93 -13.05
C ASP A 30 20.81 15.27 -13.14
N TYR A 31 20.81 14.15 -13.85
CA TYR A 31 21.96 13.33 -14.24
C TYR A 31 22.27 13.58 -15.73
N GLY A 32 23.14 12.81 -16.37
CA GLY A 32 23.34 12.95 -17.82
C GLY A 32 24.21 14.13 -18.24
N LYS A 33 25.22 14.49 -17.42
CA LYS A 33 26.32 15.39 -17.82
C LYS A 33 27.60 14.64 -18.17
N SER A 34 27.62 13.34 -17.93
CA SER A 34 28.79 12.50 -17.89
C SER A 34 29.81 12.94 -16.82
N GLY A 35 30.98 12.33 -16.84
CA GLY A 35 32.08 12.59 -15.90
C GLY A 35 31.97 11.85 -14.57
N THR A 36 32.80 12.28 -13.62
CA THR A 36 33.06 11.54 -12.37
C THR A 36 31.87 11.53 -11.40
N ASN A 37 31.08 12.61 -11.34
CA ASN A 37 29.95 12.70 -10.40
C ASN A 37 28.87 11.69 -10.77
N GLU A 38 28.48 11.66 -12.05
CA GLU A 38 27.51 10.71 -12.58
C GLU A 38 28.04 9.27 -12.56
N LEU A 39 29.33 9.05 -12.83
CA LEU A 39 29.96 7.75 -12.61
C LEU A 39 29.79 7.26 -11.16
N ASN A 40 29.97 8.14 -10.19
CA ASN A 40 29.83 7.79 -8.78
C ASN A 40 28.36 7.51 -8.39
N VAL A 41 27.41 8.28 -8.91
CA VAL A 41 25.97 8.05 -8.69
C VAL A 41 25.52 6.75 -9.36
N SER A 42 25.93 6.48 -10.60
CA SER A 42 25.62 5.23 -11.28
C SER A 42 26.22 4.01 -10.57
N ASN A 43 27.48 4.08 -10.10
CA ASN A 43 28.07 3.03 -9.28
C ASN A 43 27.30 2.78 -7.99
N LEU A 44 26.85 3.84 -7.32
CA LEU A 44 25.99 3.74 -6.13
C LEU A 44 24.68 3.02 -6.46
N VAL A 45 23.98 3.43 -7.51
CA VAL A 45 22.72 2.81 -7.97
C VAL A 45 22.91 1.33 -8.28
N LYS A 46 23.93 0.98 -9.07
CA LYS A 46 24.25 -0.41 -9.44
C LYS A 46 24.59 -1.28 -8.24
N SER A 47 25.22 -0.71 -7.20
CA SER A 47 25.56 -1.44 -5.97
C SER A 47 24.33 -2.00 -5.24
N TRP A 48 23.14 -1.46 -5.52
CA TRP A 48 21.89 -1.92 -4.94
C TRP A 48 21.25 -3.06 -5.73
N ASN A 49 21.72 -3.34 -6.95
CA ASN A 49 21.09 -4.26 -7.89
C ASN A 49 19.57 -4.03 -8.02
N PRO A 50 19.13 -2.81 -8.40
CA PRO A 50 17.71 -2.50 -8.52
C PRO A 50 17.08 -3.25 -9.70
N ASP A 51 15.80 -3.58 -9.56
CA ASP A 51 15.00 -4.18 -10.62
C ASP A 51 14.88 -3.20 -11.81
N TYR A 52 14.73 -1.91 -11.54
CA TYR A 52 14.64 -0.85 -12.55
C TYR A 52 15.03 0.51 -11.97
N VAL A 53 15.16 1.50 -12.87
CA VAL A 53 15.46 2.89 -12.54
C VAL A 53 14.37 3.78 -13.14
N ILE A 54 13.88 4.74 -12.36
CA ILE A 54 13.08 5.85 -12.89
C ILE A 54 13.92 7.13 -12.81
N THR A 55 13.68 8.08 -13.71
CA THR A 55 14.37 9.37 -13.69
C THR A 55 13.40 10.53 -13.52
N LEU A 56 13.86 11.61 -12.89
CA LEU A 56 13.09 12.81 -12.60
C LEU A 56 13.44 13.96 -13.56
N GLY A 57 13.70 13.63 -14.83
CA GLY A 57 14.01 14.60 -15.88
C GLY A 57 15.47 15.05 -15.93
N ASP A 58 15.73 15.85 -16.96
CA ASP A 58 17.04 16.32 -17.39
C ASP A 58 18.01 15.15 -17.55
N ASN A 59 17.75 14.36 -18.59
CA ASN A 59 18.45 13.12 -18.85
C ASN A 59 19.74 13.32 -19.66
N ASN A 60 19.83 14.42 -20.43
CA ASN A 60 20.92 14.63 -21.37
C ASN A 60 21.32 16.11 -21.47
N TYR A 61 22.24 16.55 -20.61
CA TYR A 61 22.74 17.92 -20.60
C TYR A 61 23.72 18.22 -21.75
N GLU A 62 23.81 19.48 -22.19
CA GLU A 62 23.07 20.66 -21.72
C GLU A 62 21.80 20.92 -22.53
N SER A 63 21.53 20.14 -23.59
CA SER A 63 20.54 20.55 -24.58
C SER A 63 19.88 19.37 -25.30
N GLY A 64 19.82 18.21 -24.66
CA GLY A 64 19.07 17.07 -25.17
C GLY A 64 19.58 16.53 -26.51
N GLN A 65 20.83 16.76 -26.89
CA GLN A 65 21.32 16.49 -28.25
C GLN A 65 21.51 14.99 -28.51
N ALA A 66 21.14 14.53 -29.72
CA ALA A 66 21.37 13.14 -30.15
C ALA A 66 22.86 12.75 -30.12
N SER A 67 23.76 13.69 -30.37
CA SER A 67 25.21 13.42 -30.35
C SER A 67 25.77 13.16 -28.96
N THR A 68 25.06 13.52 -27.88
CA THR A 68 25.52 13.36 -26.49
C THR A 68 24.74 12.32 -25.72
N ILE A 69 23.55 11.93 -26.18
CA ILE A 69 22.61 11.12 -25.39
C ILE A 69 23.20 9.75 -24.97
N ASP A 70 23.89 9.05 -25.87
CA ASP A 70 24.50 7.76 -25.55
C ASP A 70 25.71 7.90 -24.60
N ILE A 71 26.49 8.98 -24.73
CA ILE A 71 27.64 9.27 -23.86
C ILE A 71 27.17 9.63 -22.44
N ASN A 72 26.09 10.39 -22.36
CA ASN A 72 25.55 10.88 -21.11
C ASN A 72 24.73 9.81 -20.39
N ILE A 73 24.03 8.93 -21.11
CA ILE A 73 23.12 7.95 -20.50
C ILE A 73 23.66 6.52 -20.67
N GLY A 74 23.88 6.10 -21.91
CA GLY A 74 24.26 4.74 -22.27
C GLY A 74 25.51 4.26 -21.55
N GLN A 75 26.54 5.12 -21.48
CA GLN A 75 27.78 4.84 -20.76
C GLN A 75 27.57 4.33 -19.32
N TYR A 76 26.52 4.80 -18.65
CA TYR A 76 26.27 4.50 -17.25
C TYR A 76 25.12 3.53 -17.04
N TYR A 77 24.10 3.56 -17.88
CA TYR A 77 22.82 2.89 -17.62
C TYR A 77 22.36 1.95 -18.74
N HIS A 78 23.18 1.68 -19.77
CA HIS A 78 22.78 0.82 -20.89
C HIS A 78 22.19 -0.54 -20.46
N GLU A 79 22.71 -1.14 -19.39
CA GLU A 79 22.26 -2.44 -18.86
C GLU A 79 20.80 -2.44 -18.35
N PHE A 80 20.16 -1.27 -18.22
CA PHE A 80 18.75 -1.14 -17.84
C PHE A 80 17.85 -0.80 -19.05
N ILE A 81 18.41 -0.47 -20.21
CA ILE A 81 17.69 0.08 -21.35
C ILE A 81 17.37 -1.05 -22.34
N TYR A 82 16.14 -1.08 -22.83
CA TYR A 82 15.75 -1.95 -23.94
C TYR A 82 14.69 -1.28 -24.84
N PRO A 83 14.85 -1.35 -26.17
CA PRO A 83 16.07 -1.77 -26.88
C PRO A 83 17.18 -0.73 -26.67
N TYR A 84 18.41 -1.19 -26.44
CA TYR A 84 19.58 -0.30 -26.42
C TYR A 84 20.39 -0.50 -27.70
N THR A 85 20.61 0.57 -28.45
CA THR A 85 21.36 0.56 -29.72
C THR A 85 22.65 1.38 -29.67
N GLY A 86 23.07 1.78 -28.46
CA GLY A 86 24.29 2.57 -28.27
C GLY A 86 25.57 1.74 -28.25
N SER A 87 26.67 2.38 -27.86
CA SER A 87 28.03 1.87 -28.06
C SER A 87 28.67 1.24 -26.82
N TYR A 88 28.03 1.30 -25.66
CA TYR A 88 28.67 1.00 -24.37
C TYR A 88 28.48 -0.44 -23.86
N GLY A 89 27.78 -1.28 -24.62
CA GLY A 89 27.59 -2.69 -24.30
C GLY A 89 26.25 -3.22 -24.78
N ALA A 90 25.91 -4.42 -24.33
CA ALA A 90 24.56 -4.94 -24.52
C ALA A 90 23.57 -4.19 -23.62
N GLY A 91 22.39 -3.89 -24.16
CA GLY A 91 21.26 -3.48 -23.32
C GLY A 91 20.69 -4.65 -22.54
N ASP A 92 19.54 -4.39 -21.92
CA ASP A 92 18.72 -5.46 -21.38
C ASP A 92 17.92 -6.17 -22.49
N THR A 93 17.12 -7.17 -22.12
CA THR A 93 16.11 -7.84 -22.94
C THR A 93 14.69 -7.34 -22.67
N VAL A 94 14.48 -6.58 -21.59
CA VAL A 94 13.23 -5.92 -21.23
C VAL A 94 13.51 -4.52 -20.71
N ASN A 95 12.60 -3.56 -20.91
CA ASN A 95 12.88 -2.19 -20.46
C ASN A 95 12.83 -2.11 -18.92
N ARG A 96 13.91 -1.58 -18.33
CA ARG A 96 14.12 -1.36 -16.89
C ARG A 96 14.58 0.07 -16.60
N PHE A 97 14.45 0.98 -17.56
CA PHE A 97 14.79 2.40 -17.42
C PHE A 97 13.62 3.26 -17.90
N PHE A 98 13.02 4.02 -16.98
CA PHE A 98 11.77 4.76 -17.21
C PHE A 98 11.97 6.25 -16.90
N PRO A 99 12.51 7.03 -17.85
CA PRO A 99 12.78 8.43 -17.64
C PRO A 99 11.53 9.30 -17.81
N SER A 100 11.46 10.43 -17.09
CA SER A 100 10.58 11.55 -17.43
C SER A 100 11.37 12.59 -18.22
N LEU A 101 10.70 13.44 -19.01
CA LEU A 101 11.35 14.58 -19.68
C LEU A 101 11.62 15.74 -18.69
N GLY A 102 12.78 16.38 -18.83
CA GLY A 102 13.07 17.68 -18.20
C GLY A 102 13.29 18.79 -19.22
N ASN A 103 13.50 20.02 -18.74
CA ASN A 103 13.61 21.18 -19.63
C ASN A 103 14.85 21.13 -20.52
N HIS A 104 15.94 20.47 -20.09
CA HIS A 104 17.13 20.31 -20.92
C HIS A 104 16.92 19.31 -22.06
N ASP A 105 16.00 18.36 -21.91
CA ASP A 105 15.67 17.39 -22.96
C ASP A 105 14.88 18.04 -24.11
N TRP A 106 14.07 19.06 -23.78
CA TRP A 106 13.26 19.84 -24.73
C TRP A 106 14.04 20.88 -25.54
N VAL A 107 15.29 21.19 -25.18
CA VAL A 107 16.11 22.18 -25.93
C VAL A 107 16.41 21.67 -27.34
N ALA A 108 16.69 20.38 -27.50
CA ALA A 108 16.73 19.77 -28.82
C ALA A 108 15.32 19.69 -29.39
N THR A 109 15.20 19.86 -30.71
CA THR A 109 13.92 20.01 -31.40
C THR A 109 12.88 18.99 -30.93
N ASN A 110 11.86 19.48 -30.23
CA ASN A 110 10.71 18.74 -29.73
C ASN A 110 11.06 17.48 -28.93
N ALA A 111 12.16 17.51 -28.16
CA ALA A 111 12.68 16.36 -27.43
C ALA A 111 12.96 15.11 -28.29
N GLN A 112 13.09 15.26 -29.62
CA GLN A 112 13.20 14.14 -30.55
C GLN A 112 14.35 13.18 -30.20
N PRO A 113 15.55 13.64 -29.79
CA PRO A 113 16.61 12.70 -29.42
C PRO A 113 16.25 11.80 -28.24
N TYR A 114 15.46 12.28 -27.29
CA TYR A 114 14.95 11.46 -26.19
C TYR A 114 13.97 10.42 -26.71
N LEU A 115 13.02 10.82 -27.57
CA LEU A 115 12.00 9.94 -28.15
C LEU A 115 12.60 8.88 -29.08
N ASP A 116 13.70 9.20 -29.76
CA ASP A 116 14.42 8.25 -30.62
C ASP A 116 15.25 7.25 -29.81
N TYR A 117 15.70 7.63 -28.61
CA TYR A 117 16.66 6.86 -27.83
C TYR A 117 16.00 5.88 -26.86
N PHE A 118 14.85 6.25 -26.28
CA PHE A 118 14.09 5.38 -25.39
C PHE A 118 12.89 4.76 -26.12
N THR A 119 12.46 3.58 -25.65
CA THR A 119 11.16 3.01 -26.03
C THR A 119 10.31 2.87 -24.77
N LEU A 120 9.28 3.69 -24.67
CA LEU A 120 8.46 3.85 -23.47
C LEU A 120 6.98 3.58 -23.75
N PRO A 121 6.17 3.33 -22.72
CA PRO A 121 4.72 3.22 -22.89
C PRO A 121 4.08 4.54 -23.35
N GLY A 122 2.80 4.46 -23.72
CA GLY A 122 1.99 5.64 -24.01
C GLY A 122 2.51 6.44 -25.21
N ASN A 123 2.60 7.76 -25.04
CA ASN A 123 3.16 8.66 -26.05
C ASN A 123 4.64 9.01 -25.77
N GLU A 124 5.25 8.31 -24.81
CA GLU A 124 6.66 8.42 -24.38
C GLU A 124 7.05 9.75 -23.70
N ARG A 125 6.23 10.80 -23.79
CA ARG A 125 6.38 12.07 -23.06
C ARG A 125 5.76 11.99 -21.67
N TYR A 126 4.54 11.44 -21.62
CA TYR A 126 3.86 11.06 -20.39
C TYR A 126 3.19 9.69 -20.58
N TYR A 127 3.28 8.87 -19.54
CA TYR A 127 2.94 7.46 -19.64
C TYR A 127 2.82 6.82 -18.26
N ASP A 128 2.22 5.64 -18.22
CA ASP A 128 2.09 4.84 -17.00
C ASP A 128 2.63 3.42 -17.21
N PHE A 129 3.00 2.77 -16.11
CA PHE A 129 3.36 1.35 -16.10
C PHE A 129 3.25 0.77 -14.70
N VAL A 130 3.08 -0.55 -14.61
CA VAL A 130 3.00 -1.28 -13.35
C VAL A 130 4.25 -2.14 -13.15
N LYS A 131 4.85 -2.06 -11.96
CA LYS A 131 5.93 -2.96 -11.50
C LYS A 131 5.62 -3.44 -10.09
N GLY A 132 5.53 -4.75 -9.91
CA GLY A 132 5.12 -5.33 -8.63
C GLY A 132 3.74 -4.83 -8.21
N ASN A 133 3.67 -4.20 -7.05
CA ASN A 133 2.44 -3.63 -6.49
C ASN A 133 2.33 -2.11 -6.69
N ILE A 134 3.17 -1.50 -7.52
CA ILE A 134 3.19 -0.05 -7.75
C ILE A 134 2.74 0.26 -9.18
N HIS A 135 1.83 1.23 -9.32
CA HIS A 135 1.54 1.93 -10.57
C HIS A 135 2.31 3.23 -10.61
N PHE A 136 3.15 3.40 -11.62
CA PHE A 136 3.92 4.60 -11.87
C PHE A 136 3.27 5.44 -12.95
N PHE A 137 3.29 6.75 -12.77
CA PHE A 137 2.77 7.73 -13.71
C PHE A 137 3.85 8.79 -13.96
N SER A 138 4.49 8.73 -15.13
CA SER A 138 5.40 9.76 -15.60
C SER A 138 4.59 10.87 -16.26
N ILE A 139 4.79 12.12 -15.85
CA ILE A 139 4.22 13.29 -16.53
C ILE A 139 5.32 14.20 -17.09
N ASP A 140 5.03 14.86 -18.20
CA ASP A 140 5.85 15.94 -18.74
C ASP A 140 5.42 17.28 -18.13
N SER A 141 6.34 17.86 -17.37
CA SER A 141 6.13 19.12 -16.65
C SER A 141 6.70 20.34 -17.40
N ASP A 142 7.27 20.15 -18.59
CA ASP A 142 7.84 21.25 -19.37
C ASP A 142 6.76 22.09 -20.06
N SER A 143 7.04 23.37 -20.23
CA SER A 143 6.14 24.30 -20.93
C SER A 143 5.95 23.98 -22.43
N HIS A 144 6.85 23.18 -23.02
CA HIS A 144 6.76 22.74 -24.41
C HIS A 144 5.86 21.52 -24.63
N GLU A 145 5.35 20.86 -23.57
CA GLU A 145 4.45 19.73 -23.73
C GLU A 145 3.17 20.15 -24.48
N PRO A 146 2.90 19.60 -25.68
CA PRO A 146 1.78 20.02 -26.52
C PRO A 146 0.41 19.76 -25.89
N ASP A 147 0.29 18.76 -25.01
CA ASP A 147 -0.96 18.44 -24.31
C ASP A 147 -1.17 19.27 -23.02
N GLY A 148 -0.24 20.18 -22.73
CA GLY A 148 -0.26 21.15 -21.64
C GLY A 148 0.16 20.59 -20.28
N ARG A 149 0.63 21.50 -19.40
CA ARG A 149 1.22 21.16 -18.09
C ARG A 149 0.50 21.73 -16.85
N ASP A 150 -0.66 22.35 -17.01
CA ASP A 150 -1.47 22.79 -15.87
C ASP A 150 -2.53 21.73 -15.50
N SER A 151 -3.19 21.91 -14.35
CA SER A 151 -4.17 20.95 -13.82
C SER A 151 -5.45 20.79 -14.64
N SER A 152 -5.66 21.62 -15.66
CA SER A 152 -6.78 21.55 -16.60
C SER A 152 -6.42 20.92 -17.94
N SER A 153 -5.13 20.65 -18.17
CA SER A 153 -4.59 20.17 -19.44
C SER A 153 -5.10 18.77 -19.82
N VAL A 154 -4.89 18.38 -21.08
CA VAL A 154 -5.26 17.04 -21.58
C VAL A 154 -4.49 15.98 -20.81
N GLN A 155 -3.20 16.23 -20.56
CA GLN A 155 -2.34 15.37 -19.74
C GLN A 155 -2.86 15.25 -18.29
N ALA A 156 -3.27 16.35 -17.65
CA ALA A 156 -3.78 16.31 -16.29
C ALA A 156 -5.10 15.53 -16.18
N GLN A 157 -5.99 15.66 -17.18
CA GLN A 157 -7.22 14.87 -17.26
C GLN A 157 -6.95 13.39 -17.44
N TRP A 158 -5.95 13.03 -18.27
CA TRP A 158 -5.47 11.66 -18.39
C TRP A 158 -4.98 11.11 -17.05
N LEU A 159 -4.09 11.84 -16.35
CA LEU A 159 -3.53 11.40 -15.08
C LEU A 159 -4.63 11.16 -14.04
N LYS A 160 -5.58 12.10 -13.92
CA LYS A 160 -6.72 11.98 -13.01
C LYS A 160 -7.52 10.71 -13.26
N ALA A 161 -7.81 10.40 -14.53
CA ALA A 161 -8.55 9.19 -14.89
C ALA A 161 -7.74 7.92 -14.64
N ALA A 162 -6.44 7.95 -14.95
CA ALA A 162 -5.53 6.81 -14.79
C ALA A 162 -5.31 6.44 -13.31
N LEU A 163 -5.12 7.44 -12.44
CA LEU A 163 -5.04 7.22 -11.00
C LEU A 163 -6.33 6.63 -10.43
N ALA A 164 -7.49 7.14 -10.86
CA ALA A 164 -8.80 6.63 -10.43
C ALA A 164 -9.06 5.19 -10.91
N ALA A 165 -8.50 4.77 -12.04
CA ALA A 165 -8.61 3.42 -12.58
C ALA A 165 -7.58 2.43 -12.00
N SER A 166 -6.57 2.93 -11.27
CA SER A 166 -5.50 2.09 -10.73
C SER A 166 -6.01 1.17 -9.62
N ASN A 167 -5.72 -0.13 -9.75
CA ASN A 167 -5.95 -1.14 -8.70
C ASN A 167 -4.66 -1.53 -7.96
N SER A 168 -3.55 -0.85 -8.26
CA SER A 168 -2.27 -1.10 -7.62
C SER A 168 -2.29 -0.65 -6.17
N ARG A 169 -1.35 -1.22 -5.39
CA ARG A 169 -1.21 -0.91 -3.96
C ARG A 169 -0.74 0.52 -3.73
N TYR A 170 0.17 0.97 -4.57
CA TYR A 170 0.74 2.31 -4.52
C TYR A 170 0.64 2.97 -5.89
N ASN A 171 0.30 4.25 -5.89
CA ASN A 171 0.35 5.11 -7.05
C ASN A 171 1.46 6.16 -6.86
N ILE A 172 2.47 6.13 -7.72
CA ILE A 172 3.61 7.07 -7.67
C ILE A 172 3.58 7.94 -8.92
N VAL A 173 3.48 9.25 -8.74
CA VAL A 173 3.59 10.23 -9.82
C VAL A 173 5.00 10.81 -9.82
N TYR A 174 5.65 10.89 -10.97
CA TYR A 174 6.98 11.47 -11.07
C TYR A 174 7.18 12.29 -12.35
N PHE A 175 7.99 13.34 -12.24
CA PHE A 175 8.25 14.33 -13.29
C PHE A 175 9.46 15.20 -12.96
N HIS A 176 9.67 16.30 -13.68
CA HIS A 176 10.85 17.14 -13.54
C HIS A 176 10.68 18.34 -12.61
N HIS A 177 9.75 19.26 -12.89
CA HIS A 177 9.64 20.53 -12.18
C HIS A 177 8.87 20.40 -10.84
N PRO A 178 9.48 20.64 -9.66
CA PRO A 178 8.87 20.32 -8.36
C PRO A 178 7.72 21.26 -7.99
N PRO A 179 6.54 20.76 -7.55
CA PRO A 179 5.44 21.60 -7.09
C PRO A 179 5.81 22.46 -5.88
N TYR A 180 6.69 21.92 -5.03
CA TYR A 180 7.18 22.50 -3.79
C TYR A 180 8.69 22.29 -3.67
N SER A 181 9.45 23.37 -3.43
CA SER A 181 10.88 23.31 -3.19
C SER A 181 11.38 24.56 -2.44
N SER A 182 12.33 24.37 -1.55
CA SER A 182 13.02 25.43 -0.81
C SER A 182 14.32 25.90 -1.47
N SER A 183 14.65 25.40 -2.67
CA SER A 183 15.83 25.85 -3.42
C SER A 183 15.81 27.36 -3.66
N SER A 184 16.97 28.00 -3.60
CA SER A 184 17.09 29.43 -3.93
C SER A 184 17.32 29.69 -5.41
N VAL A 185 17.40 28.64 -6.24
CA VAL A 185 17.70 28.77 -7.68
C VAL A 185 16.41 28.77 -8.50
N HIS A 186 15.62 27.68 -8.43
CA HIS A 186 14.31 27.62 -9.09
C HIS A 186 13.17 27.68 -8.06
N GLY A 187 13.13 26.75 -7.10
CA GLY A 187 12.10 26.71 -6.07
C GLY A 187 10.77 26.12 -6.57
N SER A 188 9.69 26.38 -5.84
CA SER A 188 8.36 25.82 -6.12
C SER A 188 7.78 26.24 -7.48
N GLU A 189 7.37 25.28 -8.29
CA GLU A 189 6.61 25.49 -9.54
C GLU A 189 5.11 25.39 -9.31
N VAL A 190 4.46 26.55 -9.14
CA VAL A 190 3.04 26.65 -8.76
C VAL A 190 2.10 25.99 -9.76
N ILE A 191 2.45 26.02 -11.06
CA ILE A 191 1.65 25.38 -12.12
C ILE A 191 1.56 23.85 -11.96
N MET A 192 2.52 23.25 -11.26
CA MET A 192 2.59 21.81 -10.98
C MET A 192 1.93 21.44 -9.65
N GLN A 193 1.34 22.37 -8.90
CA GLN A 193 0.58 22.07 -7.67
C GLN A 193 -0.82 21.52 -7.99
N TRP A 194 -0.86 20.40 -8.71
CA TRP A 194 -2.10 19.69 -9.02
C TRP A 194 -2.62 18.96 -7.77
N PRO A 195 -3.94 18.64 -7.71
CA PRO A 195 -4.53 17.93 -6.57
C PRO A 195 -4.22 16.42 -6.61
N PHE A 196 -2.93 16.06 -6.66
CA PHE A 196 -2.46 14.67 -6.79
C PHE A 196 -3.00 13.76 -5.69
N LYS A 197 -3.08 14.25 -4.45
CA LYS A 197 -3.63 13.48 -3.32
C LYS A 197 -5.09 13.11 -3.57
N GLU A 198 -5.90 14.10 -3.95
CA GLU A 198 -7.33 13.89 -4.23
C GLU A 198 -7.55 12.98 -5.44
N TRP A 199 -6.60 12.96 -6.38
CA TRP A 199 -6.64 12.06 -7.53
C TRP A 199 -6.17 10.64 -7.21
N GLY A 200 -5.58 10.41 -6.03
CA GLY A 200 -5.21 9.08 -5.55
C GLY A 200 -3.72 8.74 -5.66
N ALA A 201 -2.85 9.75 -5.74
CA ALA A 201 -1.40 9.54 -5.63
C ALA A 201 -0.99 9.34 -4.17
N ASP A 202 -0.09 8.38 -3.93
CA ASP A 202 0.51 8.13 -2.61
C ASP A 202 1.85 8.85 -2.44
N LEU A 203 2.54 9.14 -3.54
CA LEU A 203 3.87 9.77 -3.53
C LEU A 203 4.10 10.55 -4.82
N VAL A 204 4.65 11.75 -4.70
CA VAL A 204 5.05 12.60 -5.84
C VAL A 204 6.56 12.84 -5.80
N MET A 205 7.24 12.67 -6.93
CA MET A 205 8.70 12.84 -7.04
C MET A 205 9.07 13.80 -8.19
N ALA A 206 10.03 14.68 -7.95
CA ALA A 206 10.52 15.65 -8.92
C ALA A 206 12.05 15.88 -8.85
N GLY A 207 12.63 16.45 -9.90
CA GLY A 207 14.03 16.83 -10.02
C GLY A 207 14.17 18.36 -10.08
N HIS A 208 14.89 18.85 -11.10
CA HIS A 208 15.09 20.24 -11.51
C HIS A 208 15.88 21.11 -10.53
N ASP A 209 15.46 21.12 -9.27
CA ASP A 209 16.28 21.69 -8.22
C ASP A 209 17.34 20.70 -7.80
N HIS A 210 18.61 21.08 -8.00
CA HIS A 210 19.77 20.25 -7.71
C HIS A 210 20.07 20.18 -6.20
N THR A 211 19.06 19.73 -5.46
CA THR A 211 19.05 19.46 -4.04
C THR A 211 18.29 18.16 -3.78
N TYR A 212 18.36 17.65 -2.55
CA TYR A 212 17.42 16.67 -2.05
C TYR A 212 16.52 17.35 -1.03
N GLU A 213 15.21 17.19 -1.20
CA GLU A 213 14.24 17.71 -0.25
C GLU A 213 13.06 16.76 -0.10
N ARG A 214 12.68 16.46 1.14
CA ARG A 214 11.42 15.80 1.46
C ARG A 214 10.45 16.80 2.03
N LEU A 215 9.26 16.84 1.45
CA LEU A 215 8.18 17.74 1.83
C LEU A 215 6.90 16.95 2.13
N VAL A 216 6.03 17.53 2.94
CA VAL A 216 4.69 17.00 3.22
C VAL A 216 3.66 18.10 3.09
N LYS A 217 2.68 17.90 2.22
CA LYS A 217 1.53 18.79 2.02
C LYS A 217 0.24 18.00 2.15
N ASP A 218 -0.60 18.42 3.10
CA ASP A 218 -1.91 17.79 3.37
C ASP A 218 -1.83 16.27 3.55
N GLY A 219 -0.72 15.78 4.10
CA GLY A 219 -0.45 14.35 4.32
C GLY A 219 0.14 13.58 3.12
N LEU A 220 0.23 14.20 1.93
CA LEU A 220 0.94 13.62 0.79
C LEU A 220 2.43 13.98 0.85
N VAL A 221 3.29 12.99 0.59
CA VAL A 221 4.75 13.17 0.55
C VAL A 221 5.16 13.61 -0.85
N TYR A 222 6.00 14.65 -0.91
CA TYR A 222 6.68 15.11 -2.11
C TYR A 222 8.20 14.96 -1.91
N LEU A 223 8.89 14.50 -2.94
CA LEU A 223 10.35 14.37 -2.95
C LEU A 223 10.94 15.17 -4.09
N VAL A 224 11.97 15.96 -3.80
CA VAL A 224 12.86 16.58 -4.79
C VAL A 224 14.20 15.86 -4.74
N ASN A 225 14.71 15.40 -5.88
CA ASN A 225 16.05 14.82 -5.97
C ASN A 225 16.72 15.13 -7.31
N GLY A 226 17.33 16.32 -7.40
CA GLY A 226 18.19 16.70 -8.53
C GLY A 226 19.69 16.53 -8.26
N LEU A 227 20.07 15.61 -7.36
CA LEU A 227 21.47 15.37 -6.99
C LEU A 227 22.12 14.23 -7.79
N GLY A 228 21.66 13.97 -9.01
CA GLY A 228 22.11 12.87 -9.86
C GLY A 228 23.49 13.04 -10.48
N GLY A 229 24.07 14.25 -10.47
CA GLY A 229 25.48 14.45 -10.79
C GLY A 229 25.83 15.74 -11.54
N LYS A 230 24.84 16.52 -11.99
CA LYS A 230 25.06 17.73 -12.79
C LYS A 230 25.77 18.84 -12.01
N SER A 231 25.14 19.31 -10.94
CA SER A 231 25.66 20.32 -10.03
C SER A 231 24.87 20.28 -8.72
N ILE A 232 25.13 21.22 -7.79
CA ILE A 232 24.45 21.30 -6.50
C ILE A 232 24.01 22.75 -6.27
N TYR A 233 22.76 22.95 -5.90
CA TYR A 233 22.17 24.26 -5.64
C TYR A 233 22.14 24.61 -4.15
N ALA A 234 22.03 25.90 -3.87
CA ALA A 234 21.82 26.40 -2.51
C ALA A 234 20.32 26.39 -2.15
N PHE A 235 20.04 26.31 -0.85
CA PHE A 235 18.70 26.50 -0.33
C PHE A 235 18.44 27.96 0.05
N GLY A 236 17.21 28.41 -0.16
CA GLY A 236 16.67 29.63 0.41
C GLY A 236 16.05 29.40 1.78
N THR A 237 15.15 30.30 2.15
CA THR A 237 14.27 30.13 3.32
C THR A 237 13.41 28.87 3.12
N PRO A 238 13.41 27.92 4.08
CA PRO A 238 12.55 26.75 3.95
C PRO A 238 11.07 27.13 3.88
N ILE A 239 10.34 26.49 2.97
CA ILE A 239 8.88 26.62 2.87
C ILE A 239 8.19 25.76 3.95
N PRO A 240 6.93 26.04 4.31
CA PRO A 240 6.22 25.33 5.40
C PRO A 240 6.15 23.81 5.22
N GLU A 241 6.09 23.33 3.98
CA GLU A 241 6.00 21.92 3.63
C GLU A 241 7.32 21.16 3.83
N SER A 242 8.47 21.87 3.92
CA SER A 242 9.81 21.26 4.02
C SER A 242 9.98 20.47 5.32
N VAL A 243 10.29 19.18 5.21
CA VAL A 243 10.60 18.30 6.35
C VAL A 243 12.10 18.03 6.48
N LEU A 244 12.78 17.77 5.37
CA LEU A 244 14.22 17.53 5.34
C LEU A 244 14.84 18.11 4.08
N ARG A 245 16.01 18.73 4.22
CA ARG A 245 16.78 19.36 3.13
C ARG A 245 18.21 18.89 3.14
N TYR A 246 18.78 18.61 1.98
CA TYR A 246 20.17 18.20 1.83
C TYR A 246 20.75 18.65 0.48
N ASN A 247 21.94 19.27 0.50
CA ASN A 247 22.64 19.72 -0.70
C ASN A 247 24.17 19.67 -0.52
N ASN A 248 24.70 18.69 0.23
CA ASN A 248 26.14 18.64 0.51
C ASN A 248 26.91 17.66 -0.39
N ASN A 249 26.22 16.73 -1.06
CA ASN A 249 26.84 15.73 -1.93
C ASN A 249 25.82 15.14 -2.90
N TYR A 250 26.30 14.52 -3.98
CA TYR A 250 25.47 13.80 -4.94
C TYR A 250 24.92 12.50 -4.36
N GLY A 251 23.80 12.03 -4.89
CA GLY A 251 23.13 10.83 -4.40
C GLY A 251 21.94 10.39 -5.25
N ALA A 252 21.33 9.30 -4.84
CA ALA A 252 20.15 8.73 -5.46
C ALA A 252 19.20 8.21 -4.38
N MET A 253 17.92 8.00 -4.74
CA MET A 253 16.99 7.34 -3.83
C MET A 253 16.92 5.84 -4.12
N GLN A 254 16.97 5.04 -3.06
CA GLN A 254 16.65 3.61 -3.07
C GLN A 254 15.24 3.43 -2.51
N VAL A 255 14.37 2.77 -3.27
CA VAL A 255 13.01 2.45 -2.82
C VAL A 255 12.81 0.94 -2.84
N LYS A 256 12.34 0.40 -1.73
CA LYS A 256 11.93 -1.00 -1.59
C LYS A 256 10.43 -1.05 -1.33
N SER A 257 9.70 -1.75 -2.18
CA SER A 257 8.28 -1.99 -1.99
C SER A 257 8.05 -3.31 -1.28
N TYR A 258 7.18 -3.28 -0.27
CA TYR A 258 6.61 -4.42 0.41
C TYR A 258 5.09 -4.41 0.22
N HIS A 259 4.39 -5.45 0.68
CA HIS A 259 2.93 -5.52 0.55
C HIS A 259 2.21 -4.37 1.29
N ASP A 260 2.78 -3.89 2.39
CA ASP A 260 2.19 -2.93 3.31
C ASP A 260 3.03 -1.66 3.52
N SER A 261 4.19 -1.55 2.87
CA SER A 261 5.04 -0.38 3.00
C SER A 261 5.91 -0.09 1.78
N LEU A 262 6.22 1.19 1.55
CA LEU A 262 7.38 1.62 0.76
C LEU A 262 8.47 2.10 1.72
N VAL A 263 9.64 1.50 1.66
CA VAL A 263 10.83 1.98 2.39
C VAL A 263 11.65 2.83 1.43
N VAL A 264 11.75 4.13 1.72
CA VAL A 264 12.45 5.11 0.89
C VAL A 264 13.70 5.60 1.62
N LYS A 265 14.82 5.62 0.90
CA LYS A 265 16.11 6.13 1.39
C LYS A 265 16.71 7.07 0.38
N PHE A 266 17.22 8.22 0.82
CA PHE A 266 18.19 8.99 0.04
C PHE A 266 19.61 8.70 0.53
N ILE A 267 20.48 8.31 -0.39
CA ILE A 267 21.83 7.81 -0.11
C ILE A 267 22.84 8.56 -0.98
N THR A 268 23.92 9.02 -0.36
CA THR A 268 24.96 9.79 -1.07
C THR A 268 26.07 8.91 -1.64
N VAL A 269 26.80 9.42 -2.64
CA VAL A 269 27.90 8.71 -3.33
C VAL A 269 29.07 8.31 -2.42
N THR A 270 29.28 9.01 -1.31
CA THR A 270 30.00 8.48 -0.16
C THR A 270 28.95 7.80 0.71
N PRO A 271 28.80 6.46 0.68
CA PRO A 271 27.57 5.79 1.11
C PRO A 271 27.17 6.17 2.53
N SER A 272 26.13 6.99 2.63
CA SER A 272 25.56 7.49 3.88
C SER A 272 24.09 7.77 3.64
N VAL A 273 23.24 7.17 4.47
CA VAL A 273 21.79 7.42 4.44
C VAL A 273 21.55 8.80 5.05
N ARG A 274 21.01 9.72 4.26
CA ARG A 274 20.69 11.09 4.71
C ARG A 274 19.23 11.27 5.04
N ASP A 275 18.37 10.47 4.42
CA ASP A 275 16.96 10.37 4.78
C ASP A 275 16.49 8.92 4.71
N TYR A 276 15.55 8.58 5.58
CA TYR A 276 14.91 7.29 5.68
C TYR A 276 13.49 7.48 6.20
N PHE A 277 12.51 7.00 5.45
CA PHE A 277 11.15 6.94 5.93
C PHE A 277 10.41 5.74 5.33
N ILE A 278 9.30 5.41 5.97
CA ILE A 278 8.40 4.35 5.53
C ILE A 278 7.07 5.02 5.17
N LEU A 279 6.63 4.84 3.94
CA LEU A 279 5.28 5.22 3.52
C LEU A 279 4.37 4.01 3.69
N GLN A 280 3.31 4.19 4.47
CA GLN A 280 2.25 3.20 4.61
C GLN A 280 1.06 3.61 3.74
N PRO A 281 0.36 2.64 3.14
CA PRO A 281 -0.82 2.90 2.34
C PRO A 281 -1.96 3.40 3.23
N GLU A 282 -2.84 4.23 2.67
CA GLU A 282 -4.05 4.66 3.39
C GLU A 282 -4.92 3.46 3.74
N LYS A 283 -5.28 3.36 5.02
CA LYS A 283 -6.12 2.29 5.57
C LYS A 283 -7.52 2.35 4.98
N LYS A 284 -8.12 1.19 4.79
CA LYS A 284 -9.51 1.01 4.37
C LYS A 284 -10.38 0.81 5.62
N LEU A 285 -11.42 1.61 5.78
CA LEU A 285 -12.30 1.59 6.93
C LEU A 285 -13.59 0.84 6.58
N LEU A 286 -13.89 -0.19 7.36
CA LEU A 286 -15.17 -0.89 7.32
C LEU A 286 -15.96 -0.51 8.57
N ASP A 287 -17.06 0.20 8.40
CA ASP A 287 -18.08 0.38 9.43
C ASP A 287 -18.99 -0.85 9.43
N LEU A 288 -18.96 -1.62 10.51
CA LEU A 288 -19.64 -2.90 10.63
C LEU A 288 -20.68 -2.84 11.74
N THR A 289 -21.89 -3.30 11.45
CA THR A 289 -22.94 -3.57 12.45
C THR A 289 -23.18 -5.06 12.56
N VAL A 290 -22.94 -5.62 13.75
CA VAL A 290 -23.11 -7.04 14.07
C VAL A 290 -23.71 -7.18 15.47
N LEU A 291 -24.63 -8.13 15.62
CA LEU A 291 -25.15 -8.58 16.91
C LEU A 291 -24.85 -10.07 17.07
N VAL A 292 -24.42 -10.47 18.26
CA VAL A 292 -24.19 -11.87 18.63
C VAL A 292 -25.38 -12.32 19.48
N GLU A 293 -26.00 -13.44 19.10
CA GLU A 293 -27.30 -13.87 19.62
C GLU A 293 -27.34 -13.89 21.15
N GLY A 294 -26.37 -14.52 21.80
CA GLY A 294 -26.36 -14.64 23.26
C GLY A 294 -26.27 -13.28 23.95
N MET A 295 -25.53 -12.34 23.38
CA MET A 295 -25.23 -11.03 23.97
C MET A 295 -26.29 -9.95 23.73
N TYR A 296 -27.19 -10.17 22.76
CA TYR A 296 -28.23 -9.20 22.42
C TYR A 296 -29.47 -9.32 23.32
N ASP A 297 -29.84 -8.24 23.98
CA ASP A 297 -31.06 -8.11 24.77
C ASP A 297 -32.17 -7.39 23.98
N THR A 298 -33.25 -8.13 23.71
CA THR A 298 -34.40 -7.64 22.95
C THR A 298 -35.22 -6.56 23.66
N LEU A 299 -35.12 -6.46 24.99
CA LEU A 299 -35.89 -5.49 25.77
C LEU A 299 -35.22 -4.12 25.75
N SER A 300 -33.91 -4.09 25.97
CA SER A 300 -33.13 -2.85 25.93
C SER A 300 -32.67 -2.47 24.53
N ALA A 301 -32.80 -3.37 23.55
CA ALA A 301 -32.25 -3.25 22.20
C ALA A 301 -30.74 -2.95 22.20
N ASN A 302 -30.02 -3.48 23.20
CA ASN A 302 -28.57 -3.35 23.32
C ASN A 302 -27.91 -4.73 23.32
N THR A 303 -26.64 -4.77 22.92
CA THR A 303 -25.76 -5.93 23.07
C THR A 303 -24.71 -5.67 24.14
N VAL A 304 -24.27 -6.73 24.81
CA VAL A 304 -23.01 -6.68 25.56
C VAL A 304 -21.87 -6.37 24.58
N SER A 305 -21.03 -5.40 24.96
CA SER A 305 -19.92 -4.92 24.13
C SER A 305 -18.74 -5.90 24.18
N ASP A 306 -18.37 -6.46 23.03
CA ASP A 306 -17.26 -7.41 22.92
C ASP A 306 -16.49 -7.25 21.59
N THR A 307 -15.37 -7.96 21.46
CA THR A 307 -14.46 -7.88 20.31
C THR A 307 -14.81 -8.91 19.25
N VAL A 308 -14.99 -8.45 18.02
CA VAL A 308 -15.03 -9.31 16.83
C VAL A 308 -13.68 -9.27 16.10
N LYS A 309 -13.34 -10.37 15.45
CA LYS A 309 -12.27 -10.42 14.44
C LYS A 309 -12.92 -10.59 13.08
N VAL A 310 -12.55 -9.73 12.14
CA VAL A 310 -13.09 -9.75 10.77
C VAL A 310 -11.97 -10.04 9.80
N TYR A 311 -12.25 -10.89 8.83
CA TYR A 311 -11.37 -11.17 7.70
C TYR A 311 -12.01 -10.63 6.42
N LEU A 312 -11.19 -10.05 5.54
CA LEU A 312 -11.55 -9.82 4.16
C LEU A 312 -11.01 -10.98 3.33
N ARG A 313 -11.89 -11.59 2.53
CA ARG A 313 -11.53 -12.68 1.63
C ARG A 313 -11.87 -12.33 0.19
N ASN A 314 -11.09 -12.85 -0.76
CA ASN A 314 -11.42 -12.71 -2.18
C ASN A 314 -12.86 -13.11 -2.46
N ALA A 315 -13.54 -12.43 -3.39
CA ALA A 315 -14.90 -12.79 -3.81
C ALA A 315 -14.95 -14.01 -4.76
N SER A 316 -13.80 -14.58 -5.11
CA SER A 316 -13.67 -15.75 -5.98
C SER A 316 -12.85 -16.85 -5.31
N SER A 317 -13.18 -18.11 -5.64
CA SER A 317 -12.44 -19.29 -5.20
C SER A 317 -10.95 -19.16 -5.56
N PRO A 318 -10.01 -19.48 -4.64
CA PRO A 318 -10.21 -20.21 -3.38
C PRO A 318 -10.52 -19.34 -2.14
N TYR A 319 -11.01 -18.10 -2.32
CA TYR A 319 -11.44 -17.20 -1.23
C TYR A 319 -10.32 -16.93 -0.21
N GLU A 320 -9.10 -16.72 -0.71
CA GLU A 320 -7.92 -16.40 0.09
C GLU A 320 -8.18 -15.21 1.03
N ILE A 321 -7.58 -15.27 2.22
CA ILE A 321 -7.58 -14.16 3.17
C ILE A 321 -6.66 -13.07 2.63
N ILE A 322 -7.22 -11.88 2.43
CA ILE A 322 -6.49 -10.69 2.00
C ILE A 322 -6.03 -9.87 3.20
N ASP A 323 -6.91 -9.74 4.19
CA ASP A 323 -6.60 -8.97 5.39
C ASP A 323 -7.45 -9.39 6.59
N SER A 324 -7.08 -8.94 7.78
CA SER A 324 -7.87 -9.12 8.99
C SER A 324 -7.72 -7.94 9.95
N ALA A 325 -8.80 -7.62 10.64
CA ALA A 325 -8.85 -6.57 11.66
C ALA A 325 -9.67 -7.03 12.87
N LYS A 326 -9.54 -6.32 13.99
CA LYS A 326 -10.37 -6.50 15.18
C LYS A 326 -11.02 -5.19 15.56
N SER A 327 -12.23 -5.26 16.08
CA SER A 327 -12.90 -4.09 16.66
C SER A 327 -13.77 -4.49 17.83
N LYS A 328 -13.81 -3.66 18.87
CA LYS A 328 -14.73 -3.82 19.99
C LYS A 328 -16.04 -3.14 19.62
N LEU A 329 -17.11 -3.91 19.54
CA LEU A 329 -18.43 -3.42 19.15
C LEU A 329 -19.02 -2.57 20.28
N SER A 330 -19.70 -1.49 19.91
CA SER A 330 -20.54 -0.70 20.82
C SER A 330 -21.74 -1.49 21.34
N THR A 331 -22.49 -0.92 22.28
CA THR A 331 -23.74 -1.52 22.78
C THR A 331 -24.85 -1.59 21.73
N SER A 332 -24.68 -0.92 20.58
CA SER A 332 -25.58 -1.03 19.43
C SER A 332 -25.03 -1.96 18.34
N GLY A 333 -23.96 -2.71 18.61
CA GLY A 333 -23.37 -3.65 17.65
C GLY A 333 -22.47 -3.00 16.59
N ASN A 334 -22.28 -1.68 16.62
CA ASN A 334 -21.43 -0.97 15.65
C ASN A 334 -19.95 -1.03 16.03
N GLY A 335 -19.06 -1.19 15.06
CA GLY A 335 -17.63 -1.02 15.21
C GLY A 335 -16.95 -0.69 13.87
N THR A 336 -15.86 0.08 13.93
CA THR A 336 -15.05 0.40 12.75
C THR A 336 -13.80 -0.48 12.73
N LEU A 337 -13.47 -1.04 11.56
CA LEU A 337 -12.32 -1.91 11.33
C LEU A 337 -11.40 -1.27 10.30
N GLU A 338 -10.09 -1.33 10.55
CA GLU A 338 -9.09 -0.79 9.63
C GLU A 338 -8.32 -1.91 8.94
N PHE A 339 -8.38 -1.94 7.62
CA PHE A 339 -7.67 -2.89 6.78
C PHE A 339 -6.53 -2.19 6.07
N SER A 340 -5.35 -2.77 6.18
CA SER A 340 -4.21 -2.31 5.42
C SER A 340 -4.30 -2.83 4.00
N ASN A 341 -4.48 -4.11 3.73
CA ASN A 341 -4.20 -4.76 2.43
C ASN A 341 -5.36 -4.79 1.42
N ALA A 342 -6.50 -4.19 1.77
CA ALA A 342 -7.63 -4.08 0.86
C ALA A 342 -7.46 -2.96 -0.18
N SER A 343 -8.06 -3.15 -1.35
CA SER A 343 -8.10 -2.20 -2.46
C SER A 343 -9.51 -1.63 -2.66
N ASN A 344 -9.60 -0.42 -3.21
CA ASN A 344 -10.88 0.13 -3.65
C ASN A 344 -11.40 -0.65 -4.87
N ALA A 345 -12.71 -0.61 -5.10
CA ALA A 345 -13.40 -1.25 -6.23
C ALA A 345 -13.16 -2.77 -6.40
N THR A 346 -12.50 -3.42 -5.44
CA THR A 346 -12.28 -4.86 -5.41
C THR A 346 -13.31 -5.50 -4.48
N PRO A 347 -14.07 -6.51 -4.93
CA PRO A 347 -15.08 -7.16 -4.09
C PRO A 347 -14.44 -8.15 -3.11
N TYR A 348 -14.84 -8.07 -1.84
CA TYR A 348 -14.41 -8.92 -0.74
C TYR A 348 -15.60 -9.51 0.02
N TYR A 349 -15.53 -10.79 0.37
CA TYR A 349 -16.39 -11.32 1.44
C TYR A 349 -15.91 -10.81 2.80
N ILE A 350 -16.85 -10.39 3.63
CA ILE A 350 -16.62 -9.97 5.01
C ILE A 350 -16.93 -11.16 5.90
N VAL A 351 -15.94 -11.65 6.62
CA VAL A 351 -16.07 -12.84 7.47
C VAL A 351 -15.90 -12.46 8.93
N VAL A 352 -16.98 -12.56 9.69
CA VAL A 352 -17.01 -12.23 11.11
C VAL A 352 -16.75 -13.49 11.93
N LYS A 353 -15.79 -13.39 12.85
CA LYS A 353 -15.56 -14.34 13.93
C LYS A 353 -15.70 -13.66 15.27
N HIS A 354 -16.34 -14.34 16.20
CA HIS A 354 -16.41 -13.97 17.60
C HIS A 354 -16.10 -15.20 18.45
N ARG A 355 -15.63 -15.00 19.68
CA ARG A 355 -15.14 -16.06 20.56
C ARG A 355 -16.16 -17.16 20.89
N ASN A 356 -17.45 -16.85 20.75
CA ASN A 356 -18.53 -17.74 21.18
C ASN A 356 -19.65 -17.88 20.13
N SER A 357 -19.35 -17.55 18.86
CA SER A 357 -20.33 -17.55 17.78
C SER A 357 -19.85 -18.35 16.58
N ILE A 358 -20.80 -18.75 15.74
CA ILE A 358 -20.49 -19.36 14.44
C ILE A 358 -19.79 -18.35 13.52
N GLU A 359 -18.81 -18.81 12.75
CA GLU A 359 -18.20 -18.01 11.67
C GLU A 359 -19.28 -17.65 10.63
N THR A 360 -19.45 -16.35 10.36
CA THR A 360 -20.50 -15.84 9.46
C THR A 360 -19.91 -14.98 8.36
N TRP A 361 -20.31 -15.26 7.12
CA TRP A 361 -19.86 -14.56 5.91
C TRP A 361 -20.95 -13.61 5.41
N SER A 362 -20.55 -12.45 4.85
CA SER A 362 -21.46 -11.58 4.10
C SER A 362 -22.10 -12.33 2.94
N ALA A 363 -23.34 -11.99 2.60
CA ALA A 363 -24.08 -12.70 1.54
C ALA A 363 -23.43 -12.61 0.15
N ALA A 364 -22.66 -11.56 -0.11
CA ALA A 364 -21.93 -11.35 -1.34
C ALA A 364 -20.61 -10.60 -1.08
N GLY A 365 -19.80 -10.45 -2.13
CA GLY A 365 -18.61 -9.60 -2.10
C GLY A 365 -18.96 -8.11 -2.11
N ASN A 366 -18.34 -7.34 -1.21
CA ASN A 366 -18.52 -5.89 -1.04
C ASN A 366 -17.21 -5.16 -1.38
N SER A 367 -17.29 -3.94 -1.92
CA SER A 367 -16.09 -3.17 -2.33
C SER A 367 -15.94 -1.87 -1.55
N PHE A 368 -14.70 -1.49 -1.23
CA PHE A 368 -14.42 -0.16 -0.68
C PHE A 368 -14.59 0.89 -1.77
N LEU A 369 -15.22 2.02 -1.41
CA LEU A 369 -15.34 3.22 -2.21
C LEU A 369 -14.64 4.36 -1.48
N ILE A 370 -13.60 4.92 -2.09
CA ILE A 370 -12.80 6.00 -1.50
C ILE A 370 -12.42 5.65 -0.05
N ASN A 371 -11.80 4.48 0.11
CA ASN A 371 -11.30 3.93 1.37
C ASN A 371 -12.37 3.56 2.41
N ASN A 372 -13.65 3.65 2.10
CA ASN A 372 -14.73 3.37 3.06
C ASN A 372 -15.66 2.27 2.55
N MET A 373 -16.18 1.46 3.47
CA MET A 373 -17.21 0.45 3.25
C MET A 373 -18.11 0.41 4.48
N SER A 374 -19.39 0.16 4.30
CA SER A 374 -20.30 -0.13 5.41
C SER A 374 -21.01 -1.46 5.16
N TYR A 375 -21.16 -2.26 6.21
CA TYR A 375 -21.89 -3.52 6.14
C TYR A 375 -22.66 -3.80 7.42
N ASP A 376 -23.90 -4.24 7.28
CA ASP A 376 -24.81 -4.42 8.41
C ASP A 376 -25.50 -5.78 8.32
N PHE A 377 -25.14 -6.68 9.25
CA PHE A 377 -25.70 -8.02 9.34
C PHE A 377 -27.10 -8.06 9.99
N THR A 378 -27.56 -6.98 10.61
CA THR A 378 -28.74 -7.01 11.50
C THR A 378 -30.04 -6.63 10.80
N ASN A 379 -30.00 -6.32 9.50
CA ASN A 379 -31.18 -5.88 8.76
C ASN A 379 -32.06 -7.02 8.22
N SER A 380 -31.47 -8.13 7.77
CA SER A 380 -32.21 -9.26 7.19
C SER A 380 -31.37 -10.54 7.13
N PHE A 381 -32.03 -11.70 7.06
CA PHE A 381 -31.38 -12.99 6.79
C PHE A 381 -30.43 -12.93 5.58
N SER A 382 -30.83 -12.22 4.53
CA SER A 382 -30.07 -12.10 3.28
C SER A 382 -28.78 -11.28 3.37
N GLN A 383 -28.40 -10.80 4.56
CA GLN A 383 -27.07 -10.23 4.81
C GLN A 383 -26.02 -11.30 5.13
N ALA A 384 -26.43 -12.52 5.50
CA ALA A 384 -25.50 -13.62 5.71
C ALA A 384 -25.55 -14.59 4.53
N PHE A 385 -24.39 -15.11 4.13
CA PHE A 385 -24.32 -16.16 3.14
C PHE A 385 -25.13 -17.38 3.59
N GLY A 386 -25.99 -17.89 2.71
CA GLY A 386 -26.91 -18.98 3.05
C GLY A 386 -27.95 -18.64 4.13
N ASN A 387 -28.19 -17.36 4.41
CA ASN A 387 -29.05 -16.89 5.50
C ASN A 387 -28.61 -17.39 6.89
N ASN A 388 -27.31 -17.59 7.11
CA ASN A 388 -26.76 -18.24 8.31
C ASN A 388 -26.73 -17.34 9.57
N ILE A 389 -27.87 -16.76 9.93
CA ILE A 389 -28.10 -15.92 11.12
C ILE A 389 -29.50 -16.19 11.69
N ILE A 390 -29.78 -15.76 12.91
CA ILE A 390 -31.07 -15.93 13.58
C ILE A 390 -31.82 -14.60 13.75
N HIS A 391 -33.13 -14.63 13.58
CA HIS A 391 -34.00 -13.52 13.94
C HIS A 391 -34.31 -13.54 15.45
N LYS A 392 -33.95 -12.48 16.17
CA LYS A 392 -34.14 -12.33 17.62
C LYS A 392 -34.72 -10.94 17.92
N GLY A 393 -35.98 -10.89 18.36
CA GLY A 393 -36.69 -9.62 18.56
C GLY A 393 -37.02 -8.95 17.22
N SER A 394 -36.50 -7.73 17.00
CA SER A 394 -36.59 -6.99 15.73
C SER A 394 -35.33 -7.09 14.87
N GLU A 395 -34.29 -7.75 15.36
CA GLU A 395 -32.96 -7.75 14.76
C GLU A 395 -32.56 -9.15 14.28
N TYR A 396 -31.49 -9.21 13.49
CA TYR A 396 -30.84 -10.45 13.08
C TYR A 396 -29.46 -10.55 13.73
N CYS A 397 -29.16 -11.71 14.31
CA CYS A 397 -27.98 -11.96 15.11
C CYS A 397 -27.19 -13.16 14.57
N ILE A 398 -25.87 -13.14 14.72
CA ILE A 398 -25.02 -14.32 14.51
C ILE A 398 -25.30 -15.34 15.63
N TYR A 399 -25.49 -16.60 15.26
CA TYR A 399 -25.72 -17.69 16.23
C TYR A 399 -24.57 -17.81 17.24
N SER A 400 -24.92 -17.91 18.52
CA SER A 400 -23.98 -18.22 19.60
C SER A 400 -23.91 -19.72 19.85
N GLY A 401 -22.73 -20.23 20.21
CA GLY A 401 -22.57 -21.59 20.72
C GLY A 401 -21.39 -22.37 20.16
N ASP A 402 -20.74 -21.92 19.08
CA ASP A 402 -19.54 -22.59 18.53
C ASP A 402 -18.32 -22.27 19.42
N GLN A 403 -18.07 -23.11 20.42
CA GLN A 403 -17.06 -22.91 21.46
C GLN A 403 -15.68 -23.34 21.00
N ASN A 404 -15.62 -24.49 20.32
CA ASN A 404 -14.38 -25.08 19.86
C ASN A 404 -13.92 -24.46 18.51
N GLN A 405 -14.75 -23.62 17.88
CA GLN A 405 -14.50 -22.90 16.63
C GLN A 405 -14.26 -23.84 15.44
N ASP A 406 -14.89 -25.02 15.44
CA ASP A 406 -14.80 -25.98 14.35
C ASP A 406 -15.77 -25.67 13.18
N GLY A 407 -16.73 -24.77 13.42
CA GLY A 407 -17.75 -24.36 12.45
C GLY A 407 -19.02 -25.19 12.50
N VAL A 408 -19.27 -25.91 13.58
CA VAL A 408 -20.51 -26.58 13.91
C VAL A 408 -20.86 -26.20 15.35
N ILE A 409 -22.15 -26.01 15.64
CA ILE A 409 -22.65 -25.96 17.02
C ILE A 409 -23.27 -27.32 17.28
N ASP A 410 -22.63 -28.14 18.12
CA ASP A 410 -23.09 -29.49 18.41
C ASP A 410 -22.97 -29.90 19.89
N LEU A 411 -22.90 -31.20 20.16
CA LEU A 411 -22.85 -31.73 21.51
C LEU A 411 -21.51 -31.45 22.19
N ASP A 412 -20.42 -31.37 21.44
CA ASP A 412 -19.10 -31.11 22.00
C ASP A 412 -19.03 -29.69 22.56
N ASP A 413 -19.61 -28.71 21.87
CA ASP A 413 -19.77 -27.36 22.40
C ASP A 413 -20.66 -27.32 23.64
N LEU A 414 -21.79 -28.02 23.60
CA LEU A 414 -22.73 -28.06 24.72
C LEU A 414 -22.10 -28.67 25.97
N VAL A 415 -21.28 -29.72 25.79
CA VAL A 415 -20.53 -30.33 26.89
C VAL A 415 -19.54 -29.32 27.49
N ASN A 416 -18.84 -28.54 26.66
CA ASN A 416 -17.92 -27.50 27.15
C ASN A 416 -18.67 -26.44 27.98
N VAL A 417 -19.76 -25.87 27.45
CA VAL A 417 -20.56 -24.87 28.19
C VAL A 417 -21.16 -25.47 29.47
N SER A 418 -21.63 -26.72 29.42
CA SER A 418 -22.24 -27.38 30.59
C SER A 418 -21.23 -27.67 31.69
N ASN A 419 -20.00 -28.06 31.34
CA ASN A 419 -18.93 -28.28 32.32
C ASN A 419 -18.57 -26.98 33.02
N ASP A 420 -18.37 -25.91 32.25
CA ASP A 420 -18.03 -24.59 32.79
C ASP A 420 -19.17 -24.00 33.64
N ALA A 421 -20.43 -24.27 33.26
CA ALA A 421 -21.61 -23.90 34.03
C ALA A 421 -21.72 -24.66 35.37
N ASN A 422 -21.38 -25.95 35.39
CA ASN A 422 -21.35 -26.74 36.63
C ASN A 422 -20.28 -26.23 37.60
N ASP A 423 -19.18 -25.71 37.06
CA ASP A 423 -18.08 -25.11 37.83
C ASP A 423 -18.36 -23.65 38.23
N PHE A 424 -19.48 -23.05 37.79
CA PHE A 424 -19.82 -21.63 37.97
C PHE A 424 -18.66 -20.72 37.59
N LEU A 425 -18.09 -20.97 36.41
CA LEU A 425 -16.96 -20.21 35.89
C LEU A 425 -17.34 -18.72 35.78
N VAL A 426 -16.47 -17.83 36.28
CA VAL A 426 -16.71 -16.38 36.25
C VAL A 426 -15.64 -15.66 35.41
N GLY A 427 -16.01 -14.50 34.88
CA GLY A 427 -15.14 -13.64 34.08
C GLY A 427 -15.29 -13.84 32.57
N TYR A 428 -14.27 -13.42 31.82
CA TYR A 428 -14.29 -13.42 30.36
C TYR A 428 -13.90 -14.79 29.79
N ASN A 429 -14.90 -15.66 29.60
CA ASN A 429 -14.71 -17.04 29.14
C ASN A 429 -15.49 -17.31 27.85
N ASN A 430 -14.99 -18.16 26.94
CA ASN A 430 -15.70 -18.42 25.68
C ASN A 430 -17.12 -18.97 25.92
N SER A 431 -17.30 -19.76 26.98
CA SER A 431 -18.54 -20.41 27.39
C SER A 431 -19.56 -19.46 28.00
N ASP A 432 -19.17 -18.23 28.36
CA ASP A 432 -20.07 -17.12 28.68
C ASP A 432 -20.65 -16.60 27.36
N LEU A 433 -21.81 -17.15 26.99
CA LEU A 433 -22.50 -16.88 25.73
C LEU A 433 -23.27 -15.57 25.79
N ASN A 434 -23.78 -15.21 26.96
CA ASN A 434 -24.61 -14.03 27.16
C ASN A 434 -23.81 -12.76 27.52
N GLY A 435 -22.55 -12.91 27.96
CA GLY A 435 -21.64 -11.82 28.30
C GLY A 435 -21.85 -11.21 29.69
N ASP A 436 -22.58 -11.86 30.59
CA ASP A 436 -22.86 -11.38 31.95
C ASP A 436 -21.74 -11.70 32.96
N SER A 437 -20.66 -12.34 32.48
CA SER A 437 -19.47 -12.76 33.24
C SER A 437 -19.70 -13.94 34.19
N VAL A 438 -20.79 -14.69 34.06
CA VAL A 438 -21.05 -15.92 34.81
C VAL A 438 -21.53 -17.00 33.83
N VAL A 439 -20.79 -18.11 33.73
CA VAL A 439 -21.25 -19.25 32.94
C VAL A 439 -22.27 -20.03 33.77
N GLU A 440 -23.51 -20.07 33.31
CA GLU A 440 -24.61 -20.74 34.01
C GLU A 440 -25.65 -21.35 33.05
N LEU A 441 -26.81 -21.73 33.59
CA LEU A 441 -27.86 -22.41 32.83
C LEU A 441 -28.37 -21.59 31.64
N SER A 442 -28.29 -20.26 31.70
CA SER A 442 -28.68 -19.36 30.61
C SER A 442 -27.81 -19.55 29.37
N ASP A 443 -26.49 -19.73 29.53
CA ASP A 443 -25.55 -20.03 28.44
C ASP A 443 -25.77 -21.43 27.89
N VAL A 444 -25.93 -22.42 28.76
CA VAL A 444 -26.24 -23.80 28.37
C VAL A 444 -27.48 -23.86 27.49
N LEU A 445 -28.52 -23.08 27.82
CA LEU A 445 -29.76 -23.02 27.05
C LEU A 445 -29.53 -22.46 25.63
N ILE A 446 -28.70 -21.42 25.48
CA ILE A 446 -28.36 -20.84 24.18
C ILE A 446 -27.65 -21.89 23.33
N CYS A 447 -26.59 -22.51 23.86
CA CYS A 447 -25.85 -23.54 23.13
C CYS A 447 -26.74 -24.73 22.75
N ASN A 448 -27.55 -25.24 23.69
CA ASN A 448 -28.44 -26.38 23.47
C ASN A 448 -29.49 -26.10 22.39
N ASN A 449 -30.05 -24.90 22.34
CA ASN A 449 -31.05 -24.51 21.34
C ASN A 449 -30.47 -24.47 19.92
N ASN A 450 -29.18 -24.16 19.77
CA ASN A 450 -28.52 -24.10 18.47
C ASN A 450 -27.87 -25.44 18.09
N SER A 451 -27.35 -26.17 19.08
CA SER A 451 -26.87 -27.55 18.94
C SER A 451 -27.96 -28.49 18.45
N SER A 452 -29.17 -28.40 19.02
CA SER A 452 -30.32 -29.19 18.58
C SER A 452 -30.80 -28.87 17.15
N LYS A 453 -30.40 -27.72 16.59
CA LYS A 453 -30.67 -27.33 15.20
C LYS A 453 -29.53 -27.69 14.25
N PHE A 454 -28.40 -28.21 14.74
CA PHE A 454 -27.17 -28.45 13.98
C PHE A 454 -26.76 -27.20 13.17
N VAL A 455 -26.67 -26.05 13.85
CA VAL A 455 -26.18 -24.83 13.20
C VAL A 455 -24.75 -25.06 12.74
N ILE A 456 -24.47 -24.80 11.47
CA ILE A 456 -23.14 -24.96 10.87
C ILE A 456 -22.73 -23.67 10.18
N LYS A 457 -21.42 -23.43 10.03
CA LYS A 457 -20.94 -22.37 9.16
C LYS A 457 -21.33 -22.68 7.72
N ILE A 458 -21.77 -21.66 7.00
CA ILE A 458 -22.06 -21.74 5.57
C ILE A 458 -21.11 -20.78 4.86
N VAL A 459 -20.40 -21.29 3.86
CA VAL A 459 -19.38 -20.56 3.09
C VAL A 459 -19.72 -20.58 1.59
N PRO A 460 -19.23 -19.59 0.80
CA PRO A 460 -19.43 -19.49 -0.64
C PRO A 460 -18.96 -20.67 -1.51
#